data_AF-A0A2V9CNQ3-F1
#
_entry.id   AF-A0A2V9CNQ3-F1
#
_cell.length_a   1.000
_cell.length_b   1.000
_cell.length_c   1.000
_cell.angle_alpha   90.00
_cell.angle_beta   90.00
_cell.angle_gamma   90.00
#
_symmetry.space_group_name_H-M   'P 1'
#
loop_
_entity.id
_entity.type
_entity.pdbx_description
1 polymer ?
#
loop_
_entity_poly.entity_id
_entity_poly.type
_entity_poly.pdbx_seq_one_letter_code
_entity_poly.pdbx_strand_id
1 'polypeptide(L)'
;MVKYEPKSDGTTNKRKRKPHILAVINENCTGCAGSPACVEYCPVEDCMFWSPDGDHPPFGRIIVDPLLCIGCKLCTSKGPDGAFLEGCPWDAIDMIPLAEFEAGNGAMPF
;
A
#
# COMPACT_ATOMS: atom_id res chain seq x y z
N MET A 1 1.75 10.44 -11.21
CA MET A 1 2.89 9.95 -10.42
C MET A 1 3.52 8.81 -11.19
N VAL A 2 4.84 8.81 -11.37
CA VAL A 2 5.55 7.69 -12.01
C VAL A 2 5.61 6.54 -10.99
N LYS A 3 5.23 5.33 -11.41
CA LYS A 3 5.32 4.12 -10.59
C LYS A 3 6.58 3.36 -11.00
N TYR A 4 7.42 2.99 -10.05
CA TYR A 4 8.66 2.25 -10.31
C TYR A 4 8.51 0.79 -9.87
N GLU A 5 9.23 -0.09 -10.57
CA GLU A 5 9.37 -1.49 -10.17
C GLU A 5 10.17 -1.61 -8.86
N PRO A 6 9.86 -2.60 -8.01
CA PRO A 6 8.78 -3.59 -8.16
C PRO A 6 7.39 -2.98 -7.89
N LYS A 7 6.39 -3.38 -8.70
CA LYS A 7 4.97 -3.04 -8.55
C LYS A 7 4.07 -4.26 -8.57
N SER A 8 2.85 -4.13 -8.04
CA SER A 8 1.98 -5.30 -7.83
C SER A 8 1.33 -5.75 -9.13
N ASP A 9 1.40 -7.05 -9.42
CA ASP A 9 0.80 -7.69 -10.60
C ASP A 9 -0.51 -8.39 -10.19
N GLY A 10 -1.57 -7.59 -10.10
CA GLY A 10 -2.88 -8.03 -9.61
C GLY A 10 -4.01 -7.88 -10.63
N THR A 11 -5.25 -7.80 -10.14
CA THR A 11 -6.41 -7.54 -10.99
C THR A 11 -6.43 -6.07 -11.46
N THR A 12 -6.83 -5.87 -12.71
CA THR A 12 -7.02 -4.55 -13.33
C THR A 12 -8.47 -4.03 -13.22
N ASN A 13 -9.33 -4.80 -12.55
CA ASN A 13 -10.75 -4.46 -12.42
C ASN A 13 -10.94 -3.20 -11.58
N LYS A 14 -11.73 -2.25 -12.11
CA LYS A 14 -12.11 -1.06 -11.36
C LYS A 14 -12.99 -1.41 -10.16
N ARG A 15 -12.72 -0.76 -9.03
CA ARG A 15 -13.53 -0.90 -7.82
C ARG A 15 -14.94 -0.35 -8.10
N LYS A 16 -15.97 -1.12 -7.71
CA LYS A 16 -17.38 -0.73 -7.90
C LYS A 16 -17.86 0.29 -6.85
N ARG A 17 -17.15 0.41 -5.73
CA ARG A 17 -17.47 1.27 -4.60
C ARG A 17 -16.20 1.75 -3.92
N LYS A 18 -16.31 2.88 -3.21
CA LYS A 18 -15.27 3.36 -2.30
C LYS A 18 -15.05 2.36 -1.14
N PRO A 19 -13.80 2.03 -0.79
CA PRO A 19 -13.53 1.17 0.36
C PRO A 19 -13.79 1.93 1.67
N HIS A 20 -14.08 1.24 2.76
CA HIS A 20 -14.22 1.88 4.08
C HIS A 20 -12.87 2.21 4.73
N ILE A 21 -11.82 1.48 4.33
CA ILE A 21 -10.47 1.60 4.86
C ILE A 21 -9.45 1.57 3.70
N LEU A 22 -8.31 2.21 3.91
CA LEU A 22 -7.20 2.28 2.96
C LEU A 22 -5.90 1.93 3.65
N ALA A 23 -4.98 1.33 2.90
CA ALA A 23 -3.61 1.14 3.34
C ALA A 23 -2.80 2.41 3.08
N VAL A 24 -2.05 2.87 4.08
CA VAL A 24 -1.11 3.99 3.99
C VAL A 24 0.24 3.53 4.52
N ILE A 25 1.31 3.91 3.83
CA ILE A 25 2.67 3.62 4.27
C ILE A 25 3.12 4.70 5.25
N ASN A 26 3.65 4.29 6.40
CA ASN A 26 4.23 5.19 7.39
C ASN A 26 5.76 5.28 7.27
N GLU A 27 6.38 6.01 8.19
CA GLU A 27 7.82 6.29 8.22
C GLU A 27 8.70 5.07 8.52
N ASN A 28 8.14 3.97 9.00
CA ASN A 28 8.88 2.74 9.29
C ASN A 28 9.18 1.92 8.02
N CYS A 29 8.71 2.36 6.85
CA CYS A 29 8.93 1.64 5.60
C CYS A 29 10.38 1.76 5.14
N THR A 30 11.07 0.62 5.11
CA THR A 30 12.46 0.51 4.64
C THR A 30 12.57 0.08 3.18
N GLY A 31 11.43 -0.05 2.48
CA GLY A 31 11.37 -0.54 1.10
C GLY A 31 11.86 -1.99 0.92
N CYS A 32 12.05 -2.76 2.01
CA CYS A 32 12.52 -4.15 2.01
C CYS A 32 13.71 -4.42 1.07
N ALA A 33 14.64 -3.47 0.97
CA ALA A 33 15.81 -3.54 0.08
C ALA A 33 15.48 -3.83 -1.40
N GLY A 34 14.31 -3.37 -1.87
CA GLY A 34 13.89 -3.57 -3.26
C GLY A 34 13.19 -4.91 -3.52
N SER A 35 12.92 -5.73 -2.50
CA SER A 35 12.07 -6.94 -2.61
C SER A 35 10.90 -6.88 -1.61
N PRO A 36 9.90 -6.03 -1.87
CA PRO A 36 8.77 -5.80 -0.98
C PRO A 36 7.74 -6.92 -1.03
N ALA A 37 7.62 -7.69 0.06
CA ALA A 37 6.57 -8.69 0.23
C ALA A 37 5.15 -8.12 0.03
N CYS A 38 4.90 -6.88 0.48
CA CYS A 38 3.58 -6.24 0.33
C CYS A 38 3.15 -6.01 -1.13
N VAL A 39 4.10 -5.93 -2.06
CA VAL A 39 3.82 -5.85 -3.50
C VAL A 39 3.27 -7.19 -4.01
N GLU A 40 3.91 -8.30 -3.65
CA GLU A 40 3.49 -9.67 -4.00
C GLU A 40 2.11 -10.03 -3.43
N TYR A 41 1.82 -9.59 -2.20
CA TYR A 41 0.53 -9.87 -1.56
C TYR A 41 -0.61 -8.96 -2.04
N CYS A 42 -0.32 -7.90 -2.79
CA CYS A 42 -1.36 -6.98 -3.23
C CYS A 42 -2.11 -7.56 -4.44
N PRO A 43 -3.42 -7.86 -4.32
CA PRO A 43 -4.16 -8.50 -5.39
C PRO A 43 -4.60 -7.53 -6.50
N VAL A 44 -4.17 -6.27 -6.46
CA VAL A 44 -4.58 -5.21 -7.40
C VAL A 44 -3.37 -4.72 -8.17
N GLU A 45 -3.49 -4.66 -9.49
CA GLU A 45 -2.41 -4.18 -10.36
C GLU A 45 -2.03 -2.74 -10.02
N ASP A 46 -0.73 -2.44 -9.98
CA ASP A 46 -0.18 -1.10 -9.75
C ASP A 46 -0.60 -0.42 -8.44
N CYS A 47 -1.27 -1.14 -7.53
CA CYS A 47 -1.72 -0.59 -6.25
C CYS A 47 -0.56 -0.36 -5.29
N MET A 48 0.44 -1.25 -5.28
CA MET A 48 1.67 -1.07 -4.51
C MET A 48 2.83 -0.94 -5.48
N PHE A 49 3.70 0.03 -5.26
CA PHE A 49 4.85 0.24 -6.13
C PHE A 49 6.00 0.89 -5.36
N TRP A 50 7.22 0.60 -5.80
CA TRP A 50 8.40 1.22 -5.24
C TRP A 50 8.54 2.67 -5.70
N SER A 51 9.08 3.51 -4.83
CA SER A 51 9.42 4.90 -5.11
C SER A 51 10.80 5.21 -4.53
N PRO A 52 11.74 5.72 -5.34
CA PRO A 52 13.05 6.14 -4.85
C PRO A 52 12.92 7.30 -3.87
N ASP A 53 13.78 7.32 -2.85
CA ASP A 53 14.07 8.53 -2.10
C ASP A 53 15.15 9.31 -2.85
N GLY A 54 14.77 10.48 -3.38
CA GLY A 54 15.66 11.33 -4.16
C GLY A 54 16.77 11.97 -3.33
N ASP A 55 16.53 12.18 -2.04
CA ASP A 55 17.48 12.83 -1.13
C ASP A 55 18.46 11.80 -0.54
N HIS A 56 18.07 10.52 -0.48
CA HIS A 56 18.87 9.44 0.10
C HIS A 56 19.00 8.20 -0.80
N PRO A 57 19.71 8.26 -1.95
CA PRO A 57 20.01 7.05 -2.72
C PRO A 57 20.94 6.10 -1.94
N PRO A 58 20.79 4.76 -2.05
CA PRO A 58 19.89 4.00 -2.93
C PRO A 58 18.54 3.65 -2.28
N PHE A 59 18.17 4.34 -1.20
CA PHE A 59 16.96 4.01 -0.45
C PHE A 59 15.70 4.39 -1.22
N GLY A 60 14.61 3.74 -0.86
CA GLY A 60 13.29 4.00 -1.39
C GLY A 60 12.25 3.34 -0.50
N ARG A 61 11.00 3.69 -0.74
CA ARG A 61 9.86 3.19 0.03
C ARG A 61 8.78 2.69 -0.89
N ILE A 62 7.91 1.84 -0.35
CA ILE A 62 6.70 1.46 -1.06
C ILE A 62 5.69 2.59 -0.93
N ILE A 63 4.88 2.77 -1.95
CA ILE A 63 3.74 3.66 -1.95
C ILE A 63 2.50 2.85 -2.29
N VAL A 64 1.40 3.13 -1.58
CA VAL A 64 0.08 2.63 -1.95
C VAL A 64 -0.63 3.68 -2.80
N ASP A 65 -1.17 3.27 -3.95
CA ASP A 65 -2.11 4.09 -4.71
C ASP A 65 -3.50 4.06 -4.04
N PRO A 66 -3.96 5.18 -3.46
CA PRO A 66 -5.23 5.23 -2.73
C PRO A 66 -6.46 5.12 -3.66
N LEU A 67 -6.28 5.33 -4.97
CA LEU A 67 -7.34 5.14 -5.97
C LEU A 67 -7.56 3.66 -6.29
N LEU A 68 -6.51 2.86 -6.21
CA LEU A 68 -6.54 1.43 -6.54
C LEU A 68 -6.76 0.55 -5.30
N CYS A 69 -6.32 1.01 -4.13
CA CYS A 69 -6.48 0.25 -2.90
C CYS A 69 -7.96 -0.11 -2.62
N ILE A 70 -8.19 -1.38 -2.33
CA ILE A 70 -9.51 -1.96 -2.02
C ILE A 70 -9.72 -2.25 -0.53
N GLY A 71 -8.70 -2.02 0.31
CA GLY A 71 -8.80 -2.23 1.75
C GLY A 71 -8.83 -3.71 2.19
N CYS A 72 -8.21 -4.63 1.43
CA CYS A 72 -8.26 -6.08 1.70
C CYS A 72 -7.39 -6.55 2.89
N LYS A 73 -6.49 -5.70 3.41
CA LYS A 73 -5.55 -5.97 4.52
C LYS A 73 -4.49 -7.07 4.29
N LEU A 74 -4.44 -7.71 3.13
CA LEU A 74 -3.48 -8.79 2.84
C LEU A 74 -2.00 -8.35 2.90
N CYS A 75 -1.72 -7.08 2.68
CA CYS A 75 -0.36 -6.52 2.75
C CYS A 75 0.13 -6.26 4.18
N THR A 76 -0.75 -6.28 5.18
CA THR A 76 -0.40 -6.02 6.59
C THR A 76 0.13 -7.28 7.27
N SER A 77 0.97 -7.13 8.29
CA SER A 77 1.45 -8.25 9.12
C SER A 77 0.43 -8.74 10.14
N LYS A 78 -0.74 -8.08 10.24
CA LYS A 78 -1.80 -8.38 11.21
C LYS A 78 -3.06 -8.85 10.48
N GLY A 79 -3.30 -10.14 10.54
CA GLY A 79 -4.54 -10.76 10.09
C GLY A 79 -5.72 -10.50 11.01
N PRO A 80 -6.92 -10.98 10.63
CA PRO A 80 -8.07 -11.03 11.53
C PRO A 80 -7.69 -11.71 12.85
N ASP A 81 -8.24 -11.21 13.96
CA ASP A 81 -8.06 -11.78 15.31
C ASP A 81 -6.61 -11.84 15.82
N GLY A 82 -5.71 -11.01 15.26
CA GLY A 82 -4.33 -10.89 15.72
C GLY A 82 -3.38 -11.98 15.18
N ALA A 83 -3.80 -12.74 14.17
CA ALA A 83 -2.91 -13.68 13.48
C ALA A 83 -1.75 -12.92 12.81
N PHE A 84 -0.53 -13.44 12.93
CA PHE A 84 0.62 -12.88 12.20
C PHE A 84 0.58 -13.34 10.74
N LEU A 85 0.63 -12.40 9.80
CA LEU A 85 0.68 -12.64 8.36
C LEU A 85 2.08 -12.34 7.82
N GLU A 86 2.42 -12.97 6.70
CA GLU A 86 3.64 -12.71 5.91
C GLU A 86 3.62 -11.33 5.20
N GLY A 87 2.86 -10.36 5.71
CA GLY A 87 2.81 -8.99 5.17
C GLY A 87 4.05 -8.16 5.53
N CYS A 88 3.87 -6.85 5.69
CA CYS A 88 4.98 -5.95 6.02
C CYS A 88 5.64 -6.31 7.38
N PRO A 89 6.91 -6.78 7.41
CA PRO A 89 7.56 -7.21 8.66
C PRO A 89 7.84 -6.05 9.62
N TRP A 90 7.92 -4.83 9.10
CA TRP A 90 8.18 -3.60 9.85
C TRP A 90 6.93 -2.94 10.43
N ASP A 91 5.75 -3.55 10.23
CA ASP A 91 4.46 -2.96 10.61
C ASP A 91 4.30 -1.53 10.04
N ALA A 92 4.82 -1.31 8.83
CA ALA A 92 4.88 0.01 8.19
C ALA A 92 3.64 0.35 7.34
N ILE A 93 2.55 -0.41 7.51
CA ILE A 93 1.32 -0.27 6.74
C ILE A 93 0.14 -0.09 7.69
N ASP A 94 -0.38 1.13 7.74
CA ASP A 94 -1.53 1.48 8.55
C ASP A 94 -2.81 1.38 7.73
N MET A 95 -3.81 0.71 8.30
CA MET A 95 -5.16 0.64 7.73
C MET A 95 -6.01 1.74 8.34
N ILE A 96 -6.18 2.85 7.63
CA ILE A 96 -6.95 4.01 8.11
C ILE A 96 -8.34 4.07 7.47
N PRO A 97 -9.37 4.63 8.15
CA PRO A 97 -10.66 4.90 7.54
C PRO A 97 -10.54 5.80 6.32
N LEU A 98 -11.30 5.52 5.25
CA LEU A 98 -11.31 6.36 4.06
C LEU A 98 -11.70 7.81 4.40
N ALA A 99 -12.64 8.01 5.33
CA ALA A 99 -13.06 9.34 5.76
C ALA A 99 -11.90 10.16 6.36
N GLU A 100 -10.99 9.50 7.07
CA GLU A 100 -9.79 10.15 7.62
C GLU A 100 -8.82 10.54 6.51
N PHE A 101 -8.59 9.64 5.54
CA PHE A 101 -7.77 9.93 4.37
C PHE A 101 -8.34 11.10 3.55
N GLU A 102 -9.64 11.10 3.27
CA GLU A 102 -10.30 12.15 2.50
C GLU A 102 -10.33 13.50 3.25
N ALA A 103 -10.32 13.51 4.58
CA ALA A 103 -10.23 14.72 5.37
C ALA A 103 -8.86 15.43 5.21
N GLY A 104 -7.77 14.66 5.08
CA GLY A 104 -6.43 15.21 4.84
C GLY A 104 -6.13 15.51 3.37
N ASN A 105 -6.64 14.68 2.45
CA ASN A 105 -6.18 14.65 1.06
C ASN A 105 -7.26 15.06 0.04
N GLY A 106 -8.47 15.37 0.50
CA GLY A 106 -9.62 15.69 -0.33
C GLY A 106 -10.41 14.46 -0.78
N ALA A 107 -11.62 14.69 -1.30
CA ALA A 107 -12.51 13.62 -1.74
C ALA A 107 -11.94 12.89 -2.97
N MET A 108 -11.83 11.57 -2.89
CA MET A 108 -11.27 10.77 -3.97
C MET A 108 -12.34 10.32 -4.98
N PRO A 109 -12.00 10.25 -6.28
CA PRO A 109 -12.82 9.53 -7.27
C PRO A 109 -12.69 8.00 -7.09
N PHE A 110 -13.64 7.22 -7.60
CA PHE A 110 -13.60 5.76 -7.59
C PHE A 110 -13.80 5.16 -8.98
#